data_AF-A0A0Q2URI1-F1
#
_entry.id   AF-A0A0Q2URI1-F1
#
_cell.length_a   1.000
_cell.length_b   1.000
_cell.length_c   1.000
_cell.angle_alpha   90.00
_cell.angle_beta   90.00
_cell.angle_gamma   90.00
#
_symmetry.space_group_name_H-M   'P 1'
#
loop_
_entity.id
_entity.type
_entity.pdbx_description
1 polymer ?
#
loop_
_entity_poly.entity_id
_entity_poly.type
_entity_poly.pdbx_seq_one_letter_code
_entity_poly.pdbx_strand_id
1 'polypeptide(L)' 'MIDDATLRTILSTHLPEADAAERALADPEASLFELGLDSIATFALLDDLAAAGVQAEFTELIARPTVSFLREASQR' A
#
# COMPACT_ATOMS: atom_id res chain seq x y z
N MET A 1 9.96 -4.50 -9.07
CA MET A 1 9.61 -3.07 -8.92
C MET A 1 8.21 -2.87 -9.43
N ILE A 2 7.29 -2.55 -8.53
CA ILE A 2 5.90 -2.28 -8.85
C ILE A 2 5.79 -0.88 -9.48
N ASP A 3 4.99 -0.74 -10.54
CA ASP A 3 4.71 0.57 -11.13
C ASP A 3 3.55 1.28 -10.39
N ASP A 4 3.50 2.61 -10.52
CA ASP A 4 2.49 3.44 -9.85
C ASP A 4 1.06 3.13 -10.31
N ALA A 5 0.84 2.67 -11.54
CA ALA A 5 -0.51 2.34 -12.02
C ALA A 5 -1.02 1.06 -11.36
N THR A 6 -0.17 0.04 -11.23
CA THR A 6 -0.44 -1.20 -10.51
C THR A 6 -0.64 -0.91 -9.02
N LEU A 7 0.27 -0.15 -8.39
CA LEU A 7 0.17 0.17 -6.98
C LEU A 7 -1.10 0.98 -6.66
N ARG A 8 -1.44 1.98 -7.48
CA ARG A 8 -2.70 2.72 -7.36
C ARG A 8 -3.91 1.80 -7.46
N THR A 9 -3.91 0.85 -8.39
CA THR A 9 -5.02 -0.11 -8.56
C THR A 9 -5.21 -0.96 -7.32
N ILE A 10 -4.12 -1.49 -6.76
CA ILE A 10 -4.16 -2.28 -5.51
C ILE A 10 -4.66 -1.42 -4.35
N LEU A 11 -4.09 -0.23 -4.15
CA LEU A 11 -4.48 0.66 -3.05
C LEU A 11 -5.94 1.10 -3.14
N SER A 12 -6.47 1.34 -4.35
CA SER A 12 -7.87 1.73 -4.55
C SER A 12 -8.88 0.64 -4.17
N THR A 13 -8.44 -0.63 -4.10
CA THR A 13 -9.27 -1.75 -3.65
C THR A 13 -9.42 -1.77 -2.13
N HIS A 14 -8.41 -1.27 -1.40
CA HIS A 14 -8.29 -1.41 0.06
C HIS A 14 -8.51 -0.11 0.82
N LEU A 15 -8.40 1.05 0.16
CA LEU A 15 -8.68 2.35 0.75
C LEU A 15 -10.14 2.75 0.49
N PRO A 16 -10.87 3.23 1.51
CA PRO A 16 -12.31 3.47 1.41
C PRO A 16 -12.69 4.72 0.61
N GLU A 17 -11.82 5.75 0.59
CA GLU A 17 -12.08 7.00 -0.13
C GLU A 17 -11.60 6.88 -1.58
N ALA A 18 -12.41 7.36 -2.53
CA ALA A 18 -12.13 7.23 -3.96
C ALA A 18 -10.84 7.93 -4.42
N ASP A 19 -10.36 8.93 -3.68
CA ASP A 19 -9.14 9.68 -3.95
C ASP A 19 -7.97 9.32 -3.01
N ALA A 20 -8.18 8.38 -2.06
CA ALA A 20 -7.16 8.03 -1.08
C ALA A 20 -5.92 7.41 -1.74
N ALA A 21 -6.10 6.63 -2.81
CA ALA A 21 -4.98 6.08 -3.56
C ALA A 21 -4.19 7.20 -4.26
N GLU A 22 -4.83 8.15 -4.95
CA GLU A 22 -4.12 9.31 -5.51
C GLU A 22 -3.38 10.11 -4.44
N ARG A 23 -3.99 10.34 -3.28
CA ARG A 23 -3.38 11.06 -2.15
C ARG A 23 -2.16 10.31 -1.60
N ALA A 24 -2.25 8.99 -1.45
CA ALA A 24 -1.13 8.16 -1.01
C ALA A 24 0.06 8.21 -1.99
N LEU A 25 -0.21 8.21 -3.30
CA LEU A 25 0.84 8.33 -4.31
C LEU A 25 1.42 9.76 -4.40
N ALA A 26 0.61 10.78 -4.14
CA ALA A 26 1.02 12.19 -4.15
C ALA A 26 1.86 12.58 -2.93
N ASP A 27 1.58 11.99 -1.77
CA ASP A 27 2.38 12.10 -0.55
C ASP A 27 2.85 10.72 -0.07
N PRO A 28 3.98 10.21 -0.60
CA PRO A 28 4.41 8.84 -0.38
C PRO A 28 4.78 8.47 1.06
N GLU A 29 4.96 9.47 1.93
CA GLU A 29 5.27 9.31 3.35
C GLU A 29 4.02 9.40 4.24
N ALA A 30 2.86 9.75 3.69
CA ALA A 30 1.61 9.77 4.42
C ALA A 30 1.24 8.36 4.92
N SER A 31 0.69 8.30 6.13
CA SER A 31 0.25 7.06 6.72
C SER A 31 -0.99 6.54 5.99
N LEU A 32 -0.91 5.33 5.44
CA LEU A 32 -2.04 4.63 4.81
C LEU A 32 -3.19 4.43 5.81
N PHE A 33 -2.92 4.35 7.10
CA PHE A 33 -3.95 4.28 8.14
C PHE A 33 -4.73 5.59 8.29
N GLU A 34 -4.08 6.73 8.06
CA GLU A 34 -4.77 8.04 8.02
C GLU A 34 -5.63 8.20 6.77
N LEU A 35 -5.36 7.40 5.74
CA LEU A 35 -6.13 7.30 4.50
C LEU A 35 -7.21 6.21 4.54
N GLY A 36 -7.45 5.62 5.72
CA GLY A 36 -8.55 4.69 5.96
C GLY A 36 -8.21 3.22 5.78
N LEU A 37 -6.95 2.85 5.61
CA LEU A 37 -6.54 1.45 5.69
C LEU A 37 -6.79 0.92 7.12
N ASP A 38 -7.51 -0.20 7.25
CA ASP A 38 -7.72 -0.87 8.53
C ASP A 38 -6.94 -2.19 8.62
N SER A 39 -6.95 -2.83 9.79
CA SER A 39 -6.19 -4.07 10.02
C SER A 39 -6.62 -5.23 9.13
N ILE A 40 -7.90 -5.32 8.73
CA ILE A 40 -8.41 -6.39 7.87
C ILE A 40 -7.99 -6.13 6.42
N ALA A 41 -8.22 -4.90 5.96
CA ALA A 41 -7.78 -4.44 4.65
C ALA A 41 -6.25 -4.50 4.50
N THR A 42 -5.50 -4.36 5.59
CA THR A 42 -4.04 -4.53 5.57
C THR A 42 -3.63 -5.94 5.16
N PHE A 43 -4.29 -6.99 5.67
CA PHE A 43 -3.97 -8.36 5.25
C PHE A 43 -4.34 -8.61 3.78
N ALA A 44 -5.51 -8.14 3.34
CA ALA A 44 -5.92 -8.25 1.95
C ALA A 44 -4.99 -7.48 0.99
N LEU A 45 -4.52 -6.30 1.42
CA LEU A 45 -3.51 -5.51 0.71
C LEU A 45 -2.20 -6.30 0.56
N LEU A 46 -1.73 -6.95 1.62
CA LEU A 46 -0.52 -7.77 1.57
C LEU A 46 -0.66 -8.96 0.62
N ASP A 47 -1.83 -9.61 0.59
CA ASP A 47 -2.11 -10.71 -0.34
C ASP A 47 -2.08 -10.23 -1.81
N ASP A 48 -2.69 -9.09 -2.11
CA ASP A 48 -2.70 -8.52 -3.46
C ASP A 48 -1.31 -8.02 -3.89
N LEU A 49 -0.54 -7.46 -2.96
CA LEU A 49 0.86 -7.10 -3.18
C LEU A 49 1.71 -8.34 -3.49
N ALA A 50 1.52 -9.44 -2.74
CA ALA A 50 2.22 -10.70 -2.99
C ALA A 50 1.84 -11.29 -4.36
N ALA A 51 0.57 -11.21 -4.76
CA ALA A 51 0.12 -11.62 -6.10
C ALA A 51 0.74 -10.76 -7.21
N ALA A 52 1.07 -9.50 -6.93
CA ALA A 52 1.82 -8.60 -7.81
C ALA A 52 3.36 -8.75 -7.71
N GLY A 53 3.86 -9.71 -6.92
CA GLY A 53 5.29 -9.98 -6.75
C GLY A 53 6.01 -9.06 -5.76
N VAL A 54 5.26 -8.33 -4.92
CA VAL A 54 5.80 -7.49 -3.84
C VAL A 54 5.75 -8.27 -2.52
N GLN A 55 6.91 -8.59 -1.97
CA GLN A 55 7.01 -9.23 -0.66
C GLN A 55 7.17 -8.18 0.45
N ALA A 56 6.13 -8.05 1.27
CA ALA A 56 6.11 -7.18 2.45
C ALA A 56 5.54 -7.95 3.64
N GLU A 57 6.15 -7.80 4.81
CA GLU A 57 5.63 -8.39 6.04
C GLU A 57 4.68 -7.41 6.75
N PHE A 58 3.65 -7.94 7.41
CA PHE A 58 2.70 -7.13 8.17
C PHE A 58 3.40 -6.26 9.22
N THR A 59 4.38 -6.81 9.94
CA THR A 59 5.14 -6.09 10.97
C THR A 59 5.97 -4.94 10.41
N GLU A 60 6.46 -5.06 9.18
CA GLU A 60 7.18 -3.98 8.50
C GLU A 60 6.21 -2.90 8.02
N LEU A 61 5.06 -3.30 7.47
CA LEU A 61 4.04 -2.37 6.98
C LEU A 61 3.44 -1.55 8.12
N ILE A 62 3.09 -2.15 9.26
CA ILE A 62 2.57 -1.38 10.42
C ILE A 62 3.63 -0.43 11.00
N ALA A 63 4.92 -0.75 10.86
CA ALA A 63 6.01 0.10 11.35
C ALA A 63 6.25 1.31 10.44
N ARG A 64 6.02 1.15 9.13
CA ARG A 64 6.11 2.22 8.14
C ARG A 64 4.98 2.08 7.10
N PRO A 65 3.76 2.51 7.45
CA PRO A 65 2.57 2.29 6.62
C PRO A 65 2.50 3.30 5.48
N THR A 66 3.49 3.31 4.61
CA THR A 66 3.66 4.36 3.59
C THR A 66 3.83 3.77 2.20
N VAL A 67 3.52 4.54 1.16
CA VAL A 67 3.76 4.14 -0.23
C VAL A 67 5.25 3.99 -0.51
N SER A 68 6.10 4.82 0.10
CA SER A 68 7.56 4.66 0.02
C SER A 68 8.02 3.28 0.50
N PHE A 69 7.48 2.79 1.62
CA PHE A 69 7.77 1.43 2.08
C PHE A 69 7.38 0.37 1.05
N LEU A 70 6.19 0.46 0.46
CA LEU A 70 5.73 -0.52 -0.55
C LEU A 70 6.60 -0.50 -1.81
N ARG A 71 7.05 0.67 -2.24
CA ARG A 71 7.99 0.81 -3.36
C ARG A 71 9.34 0.18 -3.06
N GLU A 72 9.89 0.42 -1.87
CA GLU A 72 11.13 -0.21 -1.41
C GLU A 72 10.99 -1.75 -1.32
N ALA A 73 9.89 -2.24 -0.76
CA ALA A 73 9.60 -3.67 -0.66
C ALA A 73 9.56 -4.36 -2.04
N SER A 74 9.09 -3.66 -3.07
CA SER A 74 9.03 -4.18 -4.45
C SER A 74 10.39 -4.32 -5.16
N GLN A 75 11.47 -3.83 -4.54
CA GLN A 75 12.85 -3.88 -5.07
C GLN A 75 13.70 -4.96 -4.41
N ARG A 76 13.15 -5.68 -3.43
CA ARG A 76 13.80 -6.79 -2.74
C ARG A 76 13.87 -8.04 -3.61
#